data_AF-A0A7J9JXL5-F1
#
_entry.id   AF-A0A7J9JXL5-F1
#
_cell.length_a   1.000
_cell.length_b   1.000
_cell.length_c   1.000
_cell.angle_alpha   90.00
_cell.angle_beta   90.00
_cell.angle_gamma   90.00
#
_symmetry.space_group_name_H-M   'P 1'
#
loop_
_entity.id
_entity.type
_entity.pdbx_description
1 polymer ?
#
loop_
_entity_poly.entity_id
_entity_poly.type
_entity_poly.pdbx_seq_one_letter_code
_entity_poly.pdbx_strand_id
1 'polypeptide(L)'
;MVLANTAFSWQSYNEESPSADDQDVTVHDGLWEQIYITRDATDYLCVQIDSDEGFLRSGQYPLLTIWSAGHALHVFINGQLSGTVYGGLENPKLTFSNNVKLRAGINKVTLLSVAVGLSNVGTHFETWNVGVLGPVTLKGLNEGKRDLSKQKWSYKIGLKGEALKLHTVAGSSSVEWVEGSQLVKKQPMTWYKTTFDAPGGNEPLGLDMSSMGKGQLWINGQSIGRHWPGYIAHGNCYACDYAGTYSDQKCRTNCGEPSQRWYHVPRSWLKPSGNFLVVFEEWGGDPNGIALAKRTTASVCADIFEGQPTMKKRGMLIAGRISRPKAHLWCPPGQKISKINFASYGMPEGSCGNFREGSCHAHKSYDAFQKNCIGKQSCSVTVAPEVFGGDPCPGSRKKLSVEAACK
;
A
#
# COMPACT_ATOMS: atom_id res chain seq x y z
N MET A 1 -3.05 13.91 -8.74
CA MET A 1 -3.55 14.26 -7.40
C MET A 1 -3.19 15.71 -7.13
N VAL A 2 -4.08 16.50 -6.54
CA VAL A 2 -3.82 17.91 -6.16
C VAL A 2 -4.04 18.04 -4.65
N LEU A 3 -3.12 18.67 -3.93
CA LEU A 3 -3.25 18.85 -2.48
C LEU A 3 -4.53 19.61 -2.13
N ALA A 4 -5.22 19.12 -1.11
CA ALA A 4 -6.57 19.55 -0.73
C ALA A 4 -6.60 20.35 0.57
N ASN A 5 -5.55 20.25 1.39
CA ASN A 5 -5.45 20.88 2.70
C ASN A 5 -4.08 21.53 2.92
N THR A 6 -4.03 22.40 3.93
CA THR A 6 -2.79 22.83 4.56
C THR A 6 -2.22 21.72 5.45
N ALA A 7 -0.97 21.85 5.88
CA ALA A 7 -0.32 20.89 6.78
C ALA A 7 -1.19 20.59 8.01
N PHE A 8 -1.26 19.32 8.40
CA PHE A 8 -1.97 18.87 9.60
C PHE A 8 -1.18 19.22 10.87
N SER A 9 -1.89 19.51 11.96
CA SER A 9 -1.31 19.64 13.29
C SER A 9 -1.43 18.32 14.04
N TRP A 10 -0.31 17.65 14.25
CA TRP A 10 -0.27 16.30 14.81
C TRP A 10 0.00 16.28 16.30
N GLN A 11 -0.58 15.28 16.96
CA GLN A 11 -0.19 14.82 18.28
C GLN A 11 0.19 13.34 18.19
N SER A 12 1.09 12.87 19.06
CA SER A 12 1.56 11.48 19.07
C SER A 12 1.46 10.84 20.45
N TYR A 13 1.34 9.52 20.47
CA TYR A 13 1.42 8.67 21.66
C TYR A 13 2.25 7.44 21.30
N ASN A 14 3.29 7.14 22.07
CA ASN A 14 4.08 5.94 21.88
C ASN A 14 3.37 4.73 22.48
N GLU A 15 3.15 3.72 21.66
CA GLU A 15 2.69 2.43 22.14
C GLU A 15 3.83 1.78 22.95
N GLU A 16 3.52 1.42 24.19
CA GLU A 16 4.48 0.74 25.04
C GLU A 16 4.73 -0.68 24.52
N SER A 17 5.99 -1.13 24.58
CA SER A 17 6.29 -2.53 24.34
C SER A 17 5.50 -3.38 25.35
N PRO A 18 4.64 -4.31 24.92
CA PRO A 18 3.83 -5.01 25.88
C PRO A 18 4.70 -5.96 26.73
N SER A 19 4.28 -6.20 27.97
CA SER A 19 5.07 -6.94 28.97
C SER A 19 4.47 -8.32 29.23
N ALA A 20 5.33 -9.31 29.51
CA ALA A 20 4.90 -10.63 29.98
C ALA A 20 4.16 -10.58 31.34
N ASP A 21 4.27 -9.46 32.05
CA ASP A 21 3.63 -9.22 33.36
C ASP A 21 2.26 -8.51 33.23
N ASP A 22 1.77 -8.26 32.02
CA ASP A 22 0.47 -7.62 31.80
C ASP A 22 -0.68 -8.55 32.23
N GLN A 23 -1.78 -7.98 32.72
CA GLN A 23 -2.90 -8.75 33.30
C GLN A 23 -3.63 -9.65 32.28
N ASP A 24 -3.54 -9.33 30.98
CA ASP A 24 -4.28 -10.00 29.90
C ASP A 24 -3.41 -11.00 29.11
N VAL A 25 -2.39 -11.58 29.76
CA VAL A 25 -1.43 -12.50 29.15
C VAL A 25 -1.82 -13.96 29.39
N THR A 26 -1.81 -14.78 28.33
CA THR A 26 -1.92 -16.24 28.45
C THR A 26 -0.55 -16.90 28.32
N VAL A 27 -0.30 -17.96 29.09
CA VAL A 27 1.01 -18.64 29.11
C VAL A 27 0.85 -20.08 28.65
N HIS A 28 1.69 -20.50 27.71
CA HIS A 28 1.74 -21.87 27.21
C HIS A 28 3.17 -22.42 27.22
N ASP A 29 3.28 -23.75 27.36
CA ASP A 29 4.54 -24.45 27.13
C ASP A 29 4.78 -24.56 25.63
N GLY A 30 5.87 -23.95 25.17
CA GLY A 30 6.28 -23.91 23.76
C GLY A 30 5.56 -22.88 22.89
N LEU A 31 5.91 -22.92 21.61
CA LEU A 31 5.36 -22.05 20.56
C LEU A 31 4.05 -22.60 20.00
N TRP A 32 3.07 -21.73 19.81
CA TRP A 32 1.75 -22.06 19.28
C TRP A 32 1.42 -21.19 18.06
N GLU A 33 0.52 -21.70 17.22
CA GLU A 33 0.15 -21.04 15.96
C GLU A 33 -0.72 -19.79 16.21
N GLN A 34 -0.46 -18.74 15.42
CA GLN A 34 -1.01 -17.41 15.67
C GLN A 34 -2.52 -17.34 15.46
N ILE A 35 -3.07 -17.95 14.41
CA ILE A 35 -4.53 -17.96 14.16
C ILE A 35 -5.26 -18.68 15.30
N TYR A 36 -4.71 -19.78 15.79
CA TYR A 36 -5.31 -20.60 16.84
C TYR A 36 -5.39 -19.85 18.19
N ILE A 37 -4.29 -19.26 18.67
CA ILE A 37 -4.27 -18.59 19.97
C ILE A 37 -4.80 -17.16 19.88
N THR A 38 -4.34 -16.41 18.89
CA THR A 38 -4.37 -14.94 18.99
C THR A 38 -5.26 -14.26 17.95
N ARG A 39 -5.64 -14.97 16.88
CA ARG A 39 -6.33 -14.39 15.73
C ARG A 39 -5.66 -13.09 15.23
N ASP A 40 -4.34 -13.13 15.02
CA ASP A 40 -3.47 -12.00 14.58
C ASP A 40 -2.83 -11.17 15.73
N ALA A 41 -2.12 -11.79 16.70
CA ALA A 41 -1.42 -11.02 17.75
C ALA A 41 0.03 -11.42 18.10
N THR A 42 0.52 -10.86 19.22
CA THR A 42 1.93 -10.73 19.64
C THR A 42 2.36 -11.85 20.59
N ASP A 43 3.60 -12.33 20.44
CA ASP A 43 4.22 -13.40 21.24
C ASP A 43 5.32 -12.82 22.16
N TYR A 44 5.50 -13.39 23.36
CA TYR A 44 6.44 -12.91 24.38
C TYR A 44 7.24 -14.04 25.01
N LEU A 45 8.53 -13.78 25.27
CA LEU A 45 9.42 -14.70 25.99
C LEU A 45 10.32 -13.92 26.97
N CYS A 46 10.54 -14.49 28.15
CA CYS A 46 11.59 -14.06 29.07
C CYS A 46 12.75 -15.06 29.03
N VAL A 47 13.98 -14.56 28.81
CA VAL A 47 15.22 -15.36 28.77
C VAL A 47 16.12 -14.98 29.92
N GLN A 48 16.52 -15.96 30.72
CA GLN A 48 17.52 -15.79 31.78
C GLN A 48 18.94 -15.94 31.20
N ILE A 49 19.80 -14.97 31.48
CA ILE A 49 21.22 -14.96 31.07
C ILE A 49 22.10 -14.95 32.33
N ASP A 50 23.04 -15.88 32.39
CA ASP A 50 23.94 -15.99 33.55
C ASP A 50 24.96 -14.84 33.58
N SER A 51 25.35 -14.42 34.79
CA SER A 51 26.22 -13.25 34.99
C SER A 51 27.67 -13.46 34.54
N ASP A 52 28.08 -14.71 34.34
CA ASP A 52 29.43 -15.12 33.93
C ASP A 52 29.53 -15.45 32.42
N GLU A 53 28.49 -15.15 31.65
CA GLU A 53 28.47 -15.35 30.20
C GLU A 53 29.64 -14.64 29.50
N GLY A 54 30.39 -15.38 28.68
CA GLY A 54 31.63 -14.91 28.05
C GLY A 54 31.41 -13.72 27.12
N PHE A 55 30.24 -13.66 26.48
CA PHE A 55 29.86 -12.56 25.58
C PHE A 55 29.73 -11.22 26.32
N LEU A 56 29.40 -11.22 27.62
CA LEU A 56 29.32 -10.02 28.44
C LEU A 56 30.71 -9.36 28.64
N ARG A 57 31.79 -10.15 28.54
CA ARG A 57 33.17 -9.69 28.74
C ARG A 57 33.90 -9.40 27.44
N SER A 58 33.59 -10.12 26.37
CA SER A 58 34.27 -9.99 25.07
C SER A 58 33.72 -8.86 24.20
N GLY A 59 32.54 -8.33 24.52
CA GLY A 59 31.84 -7.34 23.70
C GLY A 59 31.20 -7.92 22.44
N GLN A 60 31.26 -9.25 22.25
CA GLN A 60 30.48 -9.94 21.23
C GLN A 60 29.04 -10.10 21.70
N TYR A 61 28.08 -10.01 20.78
CA TYR A 61 26.66 -10.22 21.10
C TYR A 61 26.19 -11.59 20.59
N PRO A 62 25.37 -12.32 21.36
CA PRO A 62 24.86 -13.61 20.93
C PRO A 62 23.92 -13.44 19.74
N LEU A 63 23.91 -14.45 18.86
CA LEU A 63 23.11 -14.49 17.65
C LEU A 63 21.75 -15.09 17.96
N LEU A 64 20.69 -14.29 17.86
CA LEU A 64 19.30 -14.74 17.97
C LEU A 64 18.77 -15.08 16.58
N THR A 65 18.23 -16.28 16.42
CA THR A 65 17.59 -16.75 15.18
C THR A 65 16.15 -17.17 15.47
N ILE A 66 15.18 -16.59 14.77
CA ILE A 66 13.74 -16.86 14.92
C ILE A 66 13.16 -17.19 13.56
N TRP A 67 12.48 -18.34 13.47
CA TRP A 67 11.72 -18.74 12.30
C TRP A 67 10.23 -18.48 12.53
N SER A 68 9.58 -17.90 11.53
CA SER A 68 8.14 -17.61 11.54
C SER A 68 7.52 -18.05 10.22
N ALA A 69 6.26 -18.47 10.28
CA ALA A 69 5.45 -18.78 9.10
C ALA A 69 4.95 -17.51 8.38
N GLY A 70 5.16 -16.32 8.95
CA GLY A 70 4.80 -15.03 8.36
C GLY A 70 3.86 -14.21 9.24
N HIS A 71 3.49 -12.99 8.84
CA HIS A 71 3.85 -12.32 7.58
C HIS A 71 4.86 -11.18 7.75
N ALA A 72 4.91 -10.58 8.94
CA ALA A 72 5.98 -9.70 9.39
C ALA A 72 6.31 -10.00 10.85
N LEU A 73 7.55 -9.75 11.26
CA LEU A 73 8.04 -9.98 12.60
C LEU A 73 8.92 -8.81 13.04
N HIS A 74 8.58 -8.21 14.17
CA HIS A 74 9.44 -7.28 14.89
C HIS A 74 9.99 -7.94 16.15
N VAL A 75 11.30 -7.80 16.37
CA VAL A 75 11.99 -8.37 17.51
C VAL A 75 12.43 -7.24 18.43
N PHE A 76 11.91 -7.23 19.64
CA PHE A 76 12.28 -6.28 20.69
C PHE A 76 13.08 -6.99 21.78
N ILE A 77 14.17 -6.34 22.21
CA ILE A 77 15.03 -6.81 23.28
C ILE A 77 15.00 -5.77 24.39
N ASN A 78 14.49 -6.15 25.56
CA ASN A 78 14.32 -5.26 26.72
C ASN A 78 13.59 -3.95 26.36
N GLY A 79 12.54 -4.04 25.53
CA GLY A 79 11.72 -2.90 25.08
C GLY A 79 12.29 -2.11 23.91
N GLN A 80 13.50 -2.40 23.42
CA GLN A 80 14.10 -1.73 22.27
C GLN A 80 14.01 -2.58 21.00
N LEU A 81 13.62 -1.97 19.88
CA LEU A 81 13.56 -2.66 18.59
C LEU A 81 14.97 -3.09 18.16
N SER A 82 15.16 -4.39 17.98
CA SER A 82 16.40 -5.01 17.49
C SER A 82 16.39 -5.22 15.98
N GLY A 83 15.20 -5.43 15.40
CA GLY A 83 15.03 -5.43 13.95
C GLY A 83 13.67 -5.94 13.50
N THR A 84 13.45 -5.85 12.20
CA THR A 84 12.18 -6.19 11.53
C THR A 84 12.47 -7.03 10.30
N VAL A 85 11.68 -8.08 10.08
CA VAL A 85 11.67 -8.88 8.84
C VAL A 85 10.24 -9.06 8.35
N TYR A 86 10.05 -9.15 7.04
CA TYR A 86 8.73 -9.32 6.44
C TYR A 86 8.83 -10.11 5.12
N GLY A 87 7.72 -10.74 4.75
CA GLY A 87 7.63 -11.68 3.65
C GLY A 87 6.84 -11.11 2.49
N GLY A 88 7.00 -11.75 1.33
CA GLY A 88 6.17 -11.47 0.15
C GLY A 88 4.93 -12.35 0.12
N LEU A 89 4.01 -12.06 -0.82
CA LEU A 89 2.79 -12.86 -1.01
C LEU A 89 3.09 -14.34 -1.30
N GLU A 90 4.08 -14.61 -2.15
CA GLU A 90 4.46 -15.98 -2.55
C GLU A 90 5.26 -16.71 -1.48
N ASN A 91 6.07 -15.98 -0.71
CA ASN A 91 6.96 -16.51 0.32
C ASN A 91 6.75 -15.74 1.62
N PRO A 92 5.70 -16.07 2.40
CA PRO A 92 5.37 -15.37 3.65
C PRO A 92 6.30 -15.76 4.81
N LYS A 93 6.98 -16.90 4.73
CA LYS A 93 7.87 -17.43 5.77
C LYS A 93 9.07 -16.51 5.99
N LEU A 94 9.47 -16.36 7.24
CA LEU A 94 10.50 -15.40 7.68
C LEU A 94 11.56 -16.09 8.52
N THR A 95 12.78 -15.57 8.41
CA THR A 95 13.85 -15.84 9.37
C THR A 95 14.45 -14.51 9.82
N PHE A 96 14.30 -14.18 11.09
CA PHE A 96 15.10 -13.15 11.73
C PHE A 96 16.40 -13.77 12.21
N SER A 97 17.54 -13.18 11.89
CA SER A 97 18.85 -13.61 12.38
C SER A 97 19.73 -12.38 12.60
N ASN A 98 19.95 -12.01 13.86
CA ASN A 98 20.78 -10.86 14.19
C ASN A 98 21.42 -11.00 15.57
N ASN A 99 22.55 -10.31 15.76
CA ASN A 99 23.20 -10.25 17.06
C ASN A 99 22.41 -9.33 18.00
N VAL A 100 22.10 -9.80 19.21
CA VAL A 100 21.21 -9.10 20.14
C VAL A 100 21.93 -8.70 21.42
N LYS A 101 21.70 -7.46 21.87
CA LYS A 101 22.30 -6.94 23.09
C LYS A 101 21.53 -7.44 24.32
N LEU A 102 22.08 -8.46 24.97
CA LEU A 102 21.57 -8.99 26.24
C LEU A 102 22.40 -8.47 27.42
N ARG A 103 21.78 -8.40 28.59
CA ARG A 103 22.42 -8.06 29.88
C ARG A 103 22.46 -9.28 30.80
N ALA A 104 23.29 -9.24 31.84
CA ALA A 104 23.22 -10.25 32.91
C ALA A 104 21.82 -10.25 33.56
N GLY A 105 21.32 -11.43 33.92
CA GLY A 105 20.01 -11.63 34.51
C GLY A 105 18.88 -11.76 33.48
N ILE A 106 17.68 -11.33 33.85
CA ILE A 106 16.47 -11.48 33.03
C ILE A 106 16.49 -10.50 31.85
N ASN A 107 16.34 -11.04 30.64
CA ASN A 107 16.12 -10.31 29.41
C ASN A 107 14.72 -10.61 28.87
N LYS A 108 13.98 -9.55 28.52
CA LYS A 108 12.67 -9.67 27.88
C LYS A 108 12.86 -9.67 26.37
N VAL A 109 12.42 -10.74 25.70
CA VAL A 109 12.41 -10.89 24.24
C VAL A 109 10.96 -10.87 23.79
N THR A 110 10.54 -9.77 23.18
CA THR A 110 9.16 -9.59 22.70
C THR A 110 9.13 -9.71 21.18
N LEU A 111 8.23 -10.54 20.67
CA LEU A 111 8.07 -10.86 19.25
C LEU A 111 6.69 -10.38 18.78
N LEU A 112 6.67 -9.26 18.07
CA LEU A 112 5.44 -8.82 17.40
C LEU A 112 5.31 -9.51 16.05
N SER A 113 4.55 -10.59 16.03
CA SER A 113 4.11 -11.28 14.81
C SER A 113 2.88 -10.59 14.23
N VAL A 114 2.90 -10.32 12.93
CA VAL A 114 1.83 -9.58 12.26
C VAL A 114 1.37 -10.33 11.02
N ALA A 115 0.05 -10.56 10.91
CA ALA A 115 -0.56 -11.08 9.70
C ALA A 115 -1.01 -9.92 8.78
N VAL A 116 -0.71 -10.05 7.49
CA VAL A 116 -1.09 -9.05 6.48
C VAL A 116 -2.17 -9.62 5.58
N GLY A 117 -3.31 -9.95 6.19
CA GLY A 117 -4.34 -10.78 5.57
C GLY A 117 -4.03 -12.27 5.71
N LEU A 118 -5.05 -13.09 5.50
CA LEU A 118 -4.94 -14.55 5.48
C LEU A 118 -4.99 -15.04 4.03
N SER A 119 -4.39 -16.20 3.79
CA SER A 119 -4.41 -16.86 2.48
C SER A 119 -5.86 -17.10 2.03
N ASN A 120 -6.11 -16.89 0.74
CA ASN A 120 -7.45 -16.95 0.15
C ASN A 120 -7.52 -17.79 -1.14
N VAL A 121 -6.41 -18.42 -1.53
CA VAL A 121 -6.32 -19.29 -2.72
C VAL A 121 -5.22 -20.33 -2.53
N GLY A 122 -5.45 -21.55 -3.01
CA GLY A 122 -4.54 -22.70 -2.89
C GLY A 122 -5.25 -23.96 -2.42
N THR A 123 -4.70 -25.14 -2.70
CA THR A 123 -5.24 -26.37 -2.11
C THR A 123 -4.91 -26.37 -0.61
N HIS A 124 -5.92 -26.57 0.24
CA HIS A 124 -5.78 -26.61 1.69
C HIS A 124 -5.16 -25.35 2.32
N PHE A 125 -5.41 -24.16 1.75
CA PHE A 125 -4.85 -22.91 2.29
C PHE A 125 -5.33 -22.60 3.71
N GLU A 126 -6.47 -23.17 4.15
CA GLU A 126 -6.99 -23.10 5.51
C GLU A 126 -6.09 -23.78 6.55
N THR A 127 -5.15 -24.62 6.12
CA THR A 127 -4.20 -25.34 6.99
C THR A 127 -2.83 -24.65 7.07
N TRP A 128 -2.63 -23.55 6.36
CA TRP A 128 -1.34 -22.86 6.34
C TRP A 128 -1.16 -22.01 7.59
N ASN A 129 -0.05 -22.26 8.30
CA ASN A 129 0.25 -21.60 9.56
C ASN A 129 0.66 -20.14 9.39
N VAL A 130 0.42 -19.34 10.42
CA VAL A 130 0.92 -17.97 10.57
C VAL A 130 1.63 -17.82 11.92
N GLY A 131 2.60 -16.93 11.98
CA GLY A 131 3.32 -16.58 13.20
C GLY A 131 4.50 -17.45 13.59
N VAL A 132 5.00 -17.24 14.80
CA VAL A 132 6.29 -17.79 15.26
C VAL A 132 6.10 -19.23 15.73
N LEU A 133 6.36 -20.18 14.85
CA LEU A 133 6.37 -21.62 15.17
C LEU A 133 7.77 -22.18 15.39
N GLY A 134 8.78 -21.32 15.29
CA GLY A 134 10.17 -21.68 15.52
C GLY A 134 10.78 -22.51 14.39
N PRO A 135 12.05 -22.94 14.57
CA PRO A 135 12.80 -22.85 15.82
C PRO A 135 13.20 -21.41 16.21
N VAL A 136 13.27 -21.16 17.53
CA VAL A 136 13.83 -19.94 18.14
C VAL A 136 15.09 -20.32 18.91
N THR A 137 16.25 -19.83 18.49
CA THR A 137 17.53 -20.26 19.05
C THR A 137 18.47 -19.09 19.33
N LEU A 138 19.27 -19.23 20.38
CA LEU A 138 20.28 -18.27 20.79
C LEU A 138 21.66 -18.94 20.79
N LYS A 139 22.58 -18.45 19.95
CA LYS A 139 23.94 -18.99 19.80
C LYS A 139 24.97 -18.00 20.37
N GLY A 140 26.04 -18.53 20.95
CA GLY A 140 27.13 -17.72 21.49
C GLY A 140 27.06 -17.53 23.01
N LEU A 141 26.32 -18.42 23.68
CA LEU A 141 26.37 -18.57 25.13
C LEU A 141 27.55 -19.49 25.51
N ASN A 142 27.95 -19.50 26.78
CA ASN A 142 28.94 -20.43 27.31
C ASN A 142 28.56 -21.90 27.08
N GLU A 143 27.26 -22.22 27.17
CA GLU A 143 26.69 -23.54 26.84
C GLU A 143 26.59 -23.82 25.33
N GLY A 144 27.07 -22.90 24.48
CA GLY A 144 27.04 -22.99 23.03
C GLY A 144 25.77 -22.43 22.42
N LYS A 145 24.73 -23.26 22.28
CA LYS A 145 23.46 -22.90 21.63
C LYS A 145 22.27 -23.36 22.48
N ARG A 146 21.40 -22.42 22.82
CA ARG A 146 20.14 -22.66 23.51
C ARG A 146 18.97 -22.68 22.53
N ASP A 147 18.11 -23.68 22.62
CA ASP A 147 16.81 -23.70 21.95
C ASP A 147 15.75 -23.16 22.91
N LEU A 148 15.07 -22.09 22.50
CA LEU A 148 14.05 -21.38 23.28
C LEU A 148 12.64 -21.84 22.91
N SER A 149 12.48 -22.68 21.88
CA SER A 149 11.17 -23.04 21.30
C SER A 149 10.27 -23.83 22.26
N LYS A 150 10.86 -24.55 23.23
CA LYS A 150 10.14 -25.35 24.23
C LYS A 150 10.00 -24.65 25.58
N GLN A 151 10.43 -23.40 25.70
CA GLN A 151 10.27 -22.63 26.93
C GLN A 151 8.82 -22.16 27.09
N LYS A 152 8.51 -21.56 28.24
CA LYS A 152 7.20 -20.93 28.45
C LYS A 152 7.11 -19.65 27.65
N TRP A 153 6.10 -19.58 26.79
CA TRP A 153 5.77 -18.40 26.01
C TRP A 153 4.51 -17.76 26.56
N SER A 154 4.55 -16.44 26.65
CA SER A 154 3.43 -15.59 27.03
C SER A 154 2.84 -14.98 25.76
N TYR A 155 1.52 -14.78 25.70
CA TYR A 155 0.81 -14.28 24.52
C TYR A 155 -0.14 -13.16 24.94
N LYS A 156 -0.24 -12.12 24.11
CA LYS A 156 -1.14 -10.98 24.33
C LYS A 156 -1.78 -10.59 23.01
N ILE A 157 -3.10 -10.42 23.07
CA ILE A 157 -3.91 -10.13 21.89
C ILE A 157 -4.00 -8.62 21.66
N GLY A 158 -3.68 -8.19 20.43
CA GLY A 158 -3.75 -6.80 19.99
C GLY A 158 -2.78 -5.85 20.68
N LEU A 159 -2.97 -4.56 20.42
CA LEU A 159 -2.20 -3.46 21.01
C LEU A 159 -2.97 -2.78 22.15
N LYS A 160 -2.26 -2.16 23.09
CA LYS A 160 -2.86 -1.33 24.17
C LYS A 160 -3.69 -0.21 23.55
N GLY A 161 -3.19 0.47 22.52
CA GLY A 161 -3.96 1.50 21.81
C GLY A 161 -5.24 1.00 21.14
N GLU A 162 -5.28 -0.27 20.71
CA GLU A 162 -6.50 -0.90 20.20
C GLU A 162 -7.49 -1.20 21.32
N ALA A 163 -7.03 -1.76 22.44
CA ALA A 163 -7.84 -2.01 23.63
C ALA A 163 -8.46 -0.72 24.20
N LEU A 164 -7.69 0.37 24.19
CA LEU A 164 -8.13 1.71 24.59
C LEU A 164 -8.96 2.43 23.50
N LYS A 165 -9.10 1.83 22.32
CA LYS A 165 -9.83 2.39 21.18
C LYS A 165 -9.39 3.82 20.82
N LEU A 166 -8.07 4.04 20.75
CA LEU A 166 -7.49 5.37 20.46
C LEU A 166 -7.92 5.95 19.11
N HIS A 167 -8.39 5.11 18.19
CA HIS A 167 -9.01 5.52 16.92
C HIS A 167 -10.37 6.24 17.07
N THR A 168 -10.93 6.28 18.28
CA THR A 168 -12.17 7.00 18.61
C THR A 168 -11.89 8.23 19.46
N VAL A 169 -12.76 9.25 19.39
CA VAL A 169 -12.62 10.47 20.20
C VAL A 169 -12.66 10.17 21.71
N ALA A 170 -13.55 9.27 22.13
CA ALA A 170 -13.68 8.88 23.53
C ALA A 170 -12.43 8.14 24.04
N GLY A 171 -11.97 7.12 23.30
CA GLY A 171 -10.77 6.37 23.65
C GLY A 171 -9.50 7.21 23.61
N SER A 172 -9.41 8.16 22.68
CA SER A 172 -8.25 9.08 22.59
C SER A 172 -8.03 9.90 23.86
N SER A 173 -9.04 10.09 24.70
CA SER A 173 -8.91 10.85 25.96
C SER A 173 -8.27 10.04 27.09
N SER A 174 -8.02 8.74 26.90
CA SER A 174 -7.49 7.85 27.95
C SER A 174 -5.96 7.84 28.06
N VAL A 175 -5.25 8.62 27.23
CA VAL A 175 -3.79 8.69 27.21
C VAL A 175 -3.31 10.13 27.06
N GLU A 176 -2.09 10.40 27.52
CA GLU A 176 -1.44 11.68 27.35
C GLU A 176 -0.77 11.75 25.97
N TRP A 177 -1.23 12.69 25.14
CA TRP A 177 -0.67 12.93 23.81
C TRP A 177 0.37 14.04 23.87
N VAL A 178 1.47 13.87 23.13
CA VAL A 178 2.52 14.88 23.00
C VAL A 178 2.45 15.57 21.64
N GLU A 179 2.85 16.84 21.58
CA GLU A 179 2.77 17.66 20.37
C GLU A 179 3.96 18.64 20.27
N GLY A 180 3.99 19.45 19.21
CA GLY A 180 5.04 20.45 19.00
C GLY A 180 6.43 19.84 18.91
N SER A 181 7.37 20.31 19.72
CA SER A 181 8.76 19.82 19.74
C SER A 181 8.90 18.40 20.32
N GLN A 182 7.90 17.92 21.06
CA GLN A 182 7.88 16.57 21.64
C GLN A 182 7.22 15.55 20.71
N LEU A 183 6.66 16.00 19.57
CA LEU A 183 6.05 15.11 18.59
C LEU A 183 7.05 14.03 18.17
N VAL A 184 6.66 12.79 18.38
CA VAL A 184 7.48 11.64 18.02
C VAL A 184 7.54 11.50 16.50
N LYS A 185 8.71 11.16 15.96
CA LYS A 185 8.91 10.95 14.52
C LYS A 185 9.84 9.78 14.31
N LYS A 186 9.58 8.99 13.26
CA LYS A 186 10.42 7.86 12.83
C LYS A 186 10.68 6.83 13.95
N GLN A 187 9.82 6.79 14.97
CA GLN A 187 9.81 5.74 15.97
C GLN A 187 8.76 4.70 15.57
N PRO A 188 9.07 3.41 15.71
CA PRO A 188 8.09 2.35 15.52
C PRO A 188 7.01 2.44 16.61
N MET A 189 5.90 1.75 16.39
CA MET A 189 4.83 1.59 17.38
C MET A 189 4.33 2.96 17.92
N THR A 190 3.97 3.87 17.03
CA THR A 190 3.49 5.21 17.40
C THR A 190 2.08 5.46 16.88
N TRP A 191 1.21 5.95 17.74
CA TRP A 191 -0.10 6.47 17.36
C TRP A 191 0.02 7.96 17.07
N TYR A 192 -0.60 8.41 15.99
CA TYR A 192 -0.75 9.82 15.63
C TYR A 192 -2.22 10.17 15.50
N LYS A 193 -2.57 11.39 15.91
CA LYS A 193 -3.90 11.94 15.66
C LYS A 193 -3.86 13.39 15.23
N THR A 194 -4.88 13.79 14.48
CA THR A 194 -5.13 15.18 14.09
C THR A 194 -6.61 15.42 13.87
N THR A 195 -7.00 16.69 13.76
CA THR A 195 -8.35 17.09 13.33
C THR A 195 -8.27 17.98 12.11
N PHE A 196 -9.24 17.86 11.20
CA PHE A 196 -9.23 18.64 9.96
C PHE A 196 -10.64 18.90 9.39
N ASP A 197 -10.74 19.95 8.57
CA ASP A 197 -11.96 20.29 7.86
C ASP A 197 -12.03 19.62 6.49
N ALA A 198 -13.23 19.23 6.06
CA ALA A 198 -13.37 18.57 4.78
C ALA A 198 -13.05 19.54 3.63
N PRO A 199 -12.19 19.14 2.68
CA PRO A 199 -11.88 20.00 1.55
C PRO A 199 -13.10 20.13 0.64
N GLY A 200 -13.34 21.34 0.12
CA GLY A 200 -14.45 21.60 -0.80
C GLY A 200 -14.41 20.77 -2.09
N GLY A 201 -15.47 20.87 -2.90
CA GLY A 201 -15.62 20.12 -4.15
C GLY A 201 -16.19 18.71 -3.96
N ASN A 202 -16.22 17.93 -5.04
CA ASN A 202 -16.84 16.60 -5.09
C ASN A 202 -15.87 15.50 -5.55
N GLU A 203 -14.62 15.85 -5.84
CA GLU A 203 -13.60 14.94 -6.36
C GLU A 203 -13.21 13.88 -5.33
N PRO A 204 -12.97 12.61 -5.71
CA PRO A 204 -12.52 11.60 -4.75
C PRO A 204 -11.27 12.06 -3.98
N LEU A 205 -11.18 11.67 -2.71
CA LEU A 205 -10.08 12.06 -1.84
C LEU A 205 -9.14 10.88 -1.58
N GLY A 206 -7.86 11.16 -1.39
CA GLY A 206 -6.90 10.18 -0.93
C GLY A 206 -5.87 10.82 0.01
N LEU A 207 -5.47 10.08 1.04
CA LEU A 207 -4.34 10.43 1.89
C LEU A 207 -3.05 9.97 1.21
N ASP A 208 -2.14 10.90 1.00
CA ASP A 208 -0.76 10.61 0.64
C ASP A 208 0.00 10.19 1.90
N MET A 209 0.42 8.93 1.93
CA MET A 209 1.12 8.33 3.07
C MET A 209 2.60 8.09 2.76
N SER A 210 3.17 8.66 1.69
CA SER A 210 4.54 8.36 1.27
C SER A 210 5.63 8.62 2.33
N SER A 211 5.35 9.45 3.34
CA SER A 211 6.28 9.72 4.45
C SER A 211 6.18 8.73 5.62
N MET A 212 5.29 7.74 5.51
CA MET A 212 4.97 6.77 6.56
C MET A 212 5.54 5.40 6.21
N GLY A 213 5.44 4.44 7.14
CA GLY A 213 6.02 3.11 6.99
C GLY A 213 4.96 2.04 6.73
N LYS A 214 4.35 1.56 7.82
CA LYS A 214 3.29 0.54 7.82
C LYS A 214 2.34 0.78 8.98
N GLY A 215 1.08 0.43 8.84
CA GLY A 215 0.16 0.39 9.97
C GLY A 215 -1.29 0.48 9.54
N GLN A 216 -2.09 1.27 10.27
CA GLN A 216 -3.54 1.35 10.07
C GLN A 216 -4.06 2.80 10.13
N LEU A 217 -5.15 3.05 9.43
CA LEU A 217 -5.78 4.36 9.27
C LEU A 217 -7.25 4.35 9.68
N TRP A 218 -7.67 5.40 10.38
CA TRP A 218 -9.07 5.66 10.72
C TRP A 218 -9.48 7.11 10.50
N ILE A 219 -10.70 7.31 10.04
CA ILE A 219 -11.35 8.62 9.97
C ILE A 219 -12.69 8.55 10.68
N ASN A 220 -12.92 9.44 11.64
CA ASN A 220 -14.15 9.52 12.43
C ASN A 220 -14.52 8.15 13.07
N GLY A 221 -13.51 7.41 13.53
CA GLY A 221 -13.67 6.07 14.11
C GLY A 221 -13.87 4.93 13.10
N GLN A 222 -14.00 5.22 11.80
CA GLN A 222 -14.14 4.21 10.75
C GLN A 222 -12.77 3.84 10.19
N SER A 223 -12.49 2.54 10.09
CA SER A 223 -11.25 2.04 9.52
C SER A 223 -11.23 2.27 8.00
N ILE A 224 -10.20 2.98 7.53
CA ILE A 224 -9.88 3.14 6.11
C ILE A 224 -9.16 1.89 5.58
N GLY A 225 -8.40 1.22 6.47
CA GLY A 225 -7.63 0.02 6.17
C GLY A 225 -6.17 0.14 6.59
N ARG A 226 -5.37 -0.83 6.16
CA ARG A 226 -3.92 -0.85 6.39
C ARG A 226 -3.20 0.07 5.42
N HIS A 227 -2.17 0.77 5.89
CA HIS A 227 -1.18 1.41 5.02
C HIS A 227 0.14 0.66 5.04
N TRP A 228 0.78 0.53 3.89
CA TRP A 228 2.15 0.01 3.78
C TRP A 228 2.96 0.67 2.64
N PRO A 229 3.07 2.00 2.62
CA PRO A 229 3.89 2.73 1.65
C PRO A 229 5.38 2.37 1.71
N GLY A 230 5.87 1.89 2.85
CA GLY A 230 7.25 1.40 2.99
C GLY A 230 7.55 0.13 2.19
N TYR A 231 6.53 -0.62 1.74
CA TYR A 231 6.71 -1.74 0.83
C TYR A 231 6.78 -1.21 -0.61
N ILE A 232 8.00 -1.11 -1.14
CA ILE A 232 8.26 -0.64 -2.50
C ILE A 232 7.87 -1.71 -3.54
N ALA A 233 7.22 -1.29 -4.62
CA ALA A 233 6.86 -2.18 -5.71
C ALA A 233 8.11 -2.61 -6.50
N HIS A 234 8.28 -3.92 -6.64
CA HIS A 234 9.35 -4.53 -7.42
C HIS A 234 8.78 -5.34 -8.58
N GLY A 235 9.53 -5.40 -9.68
CA GLY A 235 9.16 -6.18 -10.86
C GLY A 235 9.64 -5.53 -12.15
N ASN A 236 9.16 -6.07 -13.26
CA ASN A 236 9.46 -5.58 -14.59
C ASN A 236 8.33 -4.66 -15.07
N CYS A 237 8.56 -3.34 -15.05
CA CYS A 237 7.62 -2.35 -15.55
C CYS A 237 8.10 -1.83 -16.91
N TYR A 238 7.81 -2.59 -17.97
CA TYR A 238 8.09 -2.18 -19.34
C TYR A 238 6.90 -1.47 -19.98
N ALA A 239 7.17 -0.64 -20.99
CA ALA A 239 6.12 -0.23 -21.91
C ALA A 239 5.49 -1.48 -22.54
N CYS A 240 4.16 -1.52 -22.58
CA CYS A 240 3.44 -2.67 -23.09
C CYS A 240 2.50 -2.28 -24.23
N ASP A 241 2.25 -3.24 -25.12
CA ASP A 241 1.29 -3.11 -26.21
C ASP A 241 0.05 -3.98 -25.94
N TYR A 242 -1.11 -3.51 -26.35
CA TYR A 242 -2.38 -4.23 -26.18
C TYR A 242 -2.44 -5.54 -26.98
N ALA A 243 -1.72 -5.65 -28.10
CA ALA A 243 -1.73 -6.80 -29.00
C ALA A 243 -0.93 -7.98 -28.45
N GLY A 244 -1.32 -9.20 -28.84
CA GLY A 244 -0.72 -10.44 -28.38
C GLY A 244 -1.27 -10.90 -27.02
N THR A 245 -0.93 -12.13 -26.64
CA THR A 245 -1.40 -12.76 -25.40
C THR A 245 -1.09 -11.89 -24.18
N TYR A 246 -2.08 -11.69 -23.33
CA TYR A 246 -1.94 -10.94 -22.09
C TYR A 246 -1.50 -11.85 -20.94
N SER A 247 -0.68 -11.31 -20.04
CA SER A 247 -0.42 -11.85 -18.70
C SER A 247 -0.44 -10.72 -17.69
N ASP A 248 -0.63 -11.03 -16.41
CA ASP A 248 -0.61 -10.07 -15.29
C ASP A 248 0.75 -9.34 -15.14
N GLN A 249 1.80 -9.85 -15.80
CA GLN A 249 3.14 -9.27 -15.82
C GLN A 249 3.38 -8.31 -16.98
N LYS A 250 2.53 -8.33 -18.01
CA LYS A 250 2.78 -7.65 -19.29
C LYS A 250 2.80 -6.12 -19.18
N CYS A 251 1.90 -5.55 -18.37
CA CYS A 251 1.63 -4.11 -18.32
C CYS A 251 1.73 -3.56 -16.89
N ARG A 252 2.70 -4.02 -16.11
CA ARG A 252 2.92 -3.53 -14.74
C ARG A 252 3.48 -2.11 -14.77
N THR A 253 3.10 -1.31 -13.78
CA THR A 253 3.52 0.09 -13.63
C THR A 253 3.95 0.35 -12.19
N ASN A 254 4.54 1.52 -11.93
CA ASN A 254 4.85 1.99 -10.56
C ASN A 254 5.96 1.21 -9.85
N CYS A 255 6.84 0.51 -10.58
CA CYS A 255 8.03 -0.10 -10.00
C CYS A 255 8.97 0.97 -9.41
N GLY A 256 9.56 0.70 -8.25
CA GLY A 256 10.44 1.63 -7.53
C GLY A 256 9.70 2.65 -6.65
N GLU A 257 8.37 2.70 -6.74
CA GLU A 257 7.51 3.55 -5.92
C GLU A 257 6.85 2.74 -4.79
N PRO A 258 6.29 3.39 -3.75
CA PRO A 258 5.39 2.72 -2.80
C PRO A 258 4.34 1.88 -3.52
N SER A 259 4.21 0.60 -3.17
CA SER A 259 3.21 -0.30 -3.75
C SER A 259 1.79 0.27 -3.68
N GLN A 260 1.49 0.98 -2.60
CA GLN A 260 0.36 1.89 -2.50
C GLN A 260 0.76 3.15 -1.73
N ARG A 261 0.74 4.29 -2.43
CA ARG A 261 0.99 5.63 -1.86
C ARG A 261 -0.29 6.30 -1.34
N TRP A 262 -1.37 6.19 -2.11
CA TRP A 262 -2.63 6.88 -1.83
C TRP A 262 -3.67 5.95 -1.22
N TYR A 263 -4.28 6.41 -0.13
CA TYR A 263 -5.29 5.67 0.62
C TYR A 263 -6.63 6.40 0.51
N HIS A 264 -7.61 5.75 -0.11
CA HIS A 264 -8.89 6.37 -0.46
C HIS A 264 -9.66 6.82 0.78
N VAL A 265 -10.14 8.07 0.77
CA VAL A 265 -11.00 8.64 1.80
C VAL A 265 -12.39 8.88 1.22
N PRO A 266 -13.41 8.11 1.60
CA PRO A 266 -14.77 8.32 1.15
C PRO A 266 -15.31 9.68 1.63
N ARG A 267 -15.79 10.53 0.72
CA ARG A 267 -16.36 11.83 1.08
C ARG A 267 -17.54 11.72 2.04
N SER A 268 -18.35 10.67 1.91
CA SER A 268 -19.50 10.42 2.79
C SER A 268 -19.13 10.15 4.25
N TRP A 269 -17.85 9.88 4.55
CA TRP A 269 -17.37 9.68 5.92
C TRP A 269 -16.93 10.99 6.58
N LEU A 270 -16.87 12.08 5.81
CA LEU A 270 -16.43 13.37 6.29
C LEU A 270 -17.61 14.26 6.70
N LYS A 271 -17.41 14.96 7.81
CA LYS A 271 -18.19 16.10 8.26
C LYS A 271 -17.60 17.38 7.65
N PRO A 272 -18.35 18.50 7.56
CA PRO A 272 -17.80 19.77 7.07
C PRO A 272 -16.53 20.22 7.83
N SER A 273 -16.52 20.07 9.15
CA SER A 273 -15.39 20.41 10.03
C SER A 273 -15.17 19.37 11.13
N GLY A 274 -14.00 19.42 11.75
CA GLY A 274 -13.68 18.62 12.94
C GLY A 274 -13.62 17.11 12.68
N ASN A 275 -13.15 16.69 11.51
CA ASN A 275 -12.92 15.27 11.21
C ASN A 275 -11.72 14.76 11.99
N PHE A 276 -11.88 13.61 12.64
CA PHE A 276 -10.85 13.00 13.46
C PHE A 276 -10.07 11.96 12.66
N LEU A 277 -8.79 12.22 12.39
CA LEU A 277 -7.88 11.30 11.70
C LEU A 277 -6.94 10.67 12.71
N VAL A 278 -6.86 9.35 12.71
CA VAL A 278 -5.92 8.57 13.54
C VAL A 278 -5.11 7.64 12.66
N VAL A 279 -3.82 7.58 12.94
CA VAL A 279 -2.85 6.72 12.26
C VAL A 279 -2.12 5.91 13.32
N PHE A 280 -2.15 4.59 13.21
CA PHE A 280 -1.19 3.75 13.93
C PHE A 280 -0.03 3.46 12.99
N GLU A 281 1.20 3.80 13.39
CA GLU A 281 2.43 3.60 12.63
C GLU A 281 3.32 2.55 13.31
N GLU A 282 3.44 1.40 12.66
CA GLU A 282 4.13 0.20 13.12
C GLU A 282 5.65 0.30 12.93
N TRP A 283 6.13 0.88 11.82
CA TRP A 283 7.56 0.88 11.47
C TRP A 283 8.27 2.17 11.86
N GLY A 284 7.58 3.30 11.69
CA GLY A 284 8.08 4.63 11.95
C GLY A 284 8.05 5.51 10.70
N GLY A 285 7.41 6.67 10.83
CA GLY A 285 7.22 7.65 9.76
C GLY A 285 7.30 9.08 10.28
N ASP A 286 7.30 10.06 9.36
CA ASP A 286 7.09 11.47 9.70
C ASP A 286 5.65 11.87 9.33
N PRO A 287 4.77 12.10 10.31
CA PRO A 287 3.37 12.43 10.04
C PRO A 287 3.21 13.78 9.34
N ASN A 288 4.21 14.68 9.39
CA ASN A 288 4.13 15.99 8.73
C ASN A 288 4.15 15.87 7.19
N GLY A 289 4.59 14.75 6.64
CA GLY A 289 4.51 14.48 5.20
C GLY A 289 3.16 13.92 4.76
N ILE A 290 2.27 13.57 5.69
CA ILE A 290 0.91 13.12 5.35
C ILE A 290 0.11 14.30 4.81
N ALA A 291 -0.55 14.11 3.67
CA ALA A 291 -1.38 15.14 3.06
C ALA A 291 -2.68 14.58 2.50
N LEU A 292 -3.76 15.36 2.56
CA LEU A 292 -5.01 15.02 1.89
C LEU A 292 -4.98 15.59 0.47
N ALA A 293 -5.35 14.78 -0.51
CA ALA A 293 -5.32 15.18 -1.91
C ALA A 293 -6.61 14.81 -2.64
N LYS A 294 -7.00 15.68 -3.58
CA LYS A 294 -8.10 15.47 -4.51
C LYS A 294 -7.59 14.72 -5.73
N ARG A 295 -8.35 13.70 -6.16
CA ARG A 295 -8.14 13.03 -7.44
C ARG A 295 -8.83 13.82 -8.54
N THR A 296 -8.04 14.60 -9.26
CA THR A 296 -8.47 15.29 -10.48
C THR A 296 -7.94 14.55 -11.72
N THR A 297 -8.73 14.55 -12.79
CA THR A 297 -8.29 14.07 -14.11
C THR A 297 -7.99 15.29 -14.95
N ALA A 298 -6.71 15.57 -15.21
CA ALA A 298 -6.31 16.73 -16.02
C ALA A 298 -6.49 16.48 -17.52
N SER A 299 -6.19 15.25 -17.97
CA SER A 299 -6.38 14.83 -19.36
C SER A 299 -6.91 13.40 -19.46
N VAL A 300 -7.58 13.12 -20.58
CA VAL A 300 -8.11 11.82 -20.98
C VAL A 300 -7.62 11.51 -22.38
N CYS A 301 -7.38 10.23 -22.66
CA CYS A 301 -6.74 9.82 -23.89
C CYS A 301 -7.29 8.50 -24.42
N ALA A 302 -7.06 8.26 -25.70
CA ALA A 302 -7.32 6.98 -26.35
C ALA A 302 -6.19 6.67 -27.33
N ASP A 303 -5.79 5.40 -27.40
CA ASP A 303 -4.82 4.90 -28.36
C ASP A 303 -5.37 3.61 -29.00
N ILE A 304 -5.76 3.68 -30.27
CA ILE A 304 -6.60 2.68 -30.92
C ILE A 304 -6.11 2.39 -32.33
N PHE A 305 -5.81 1.12 -32.62
CA PHE A 305 -5.43 0.71 -33.96
C PHE A 305 -6.64 0.62 -34.90
N GLU A 306 -6.43 0.94 -36.17
CA GLU A 306 -7.39 0.65 -37.23
C GLU A 306 -7.68 -0.87 -37.23
N GLY A 307 -8.97 -1.22 -37.29
CA GLY A 307 -9.45 -2.60 -37.23
C GLY A 307 -9.35 -3.27 -35.85
N GLN A 308 -9.03 -2.54 -34.77
CA GLN A 308 -9.06 -3.09 -33.42
C GLN A 308 -10.44 -3.69 -33.08
N PRO A 309 -10.51 -4.94 -32.57
CA PRO A 309 -11.78 -5.56 -32.23
C PRO A 309 -12.52 -4.75 -31.18
N THR A 310 -13.77 -4.39 -31.46
CA THR A 310 -14.67 -3.84 -30.45
C THR A 310 -15.26 -4.98 -29.63
N MET A 311 -15.35 -4.83 -28.30
CA MET A 311 -16.07 -5.75 -27.41
C MET A 311 -17.53 -5.91 -27.87
N LYS A 312 -17.81 -6.89 -28.73
CA LYS A 312 -19.17 -7.26 -29.15
C LYS A 312 -19.62 -8.48 -28.34
N LYS A 313 -20.87 -8.46 -27.86
CA LYS A 313 -21.58 -9.69 -27.44
C LYS A 313 -21.41 -10.74 -28.53
N ARG A 314 -21.05 -11.97 -28.13
CA ARG A 314 -20.72 -13.13 -28.98
C ARG A 314 -21.69 -13.35 -30.18
N GLY A 315 -22.95 -12.91 -30.08
CA GLY A 315 -23.96 -13.02 -31.14
C GLY A 315 -23.86 -12.07 -32.34
N MET A 316 -23.06 -11.00 -32.29
CA MET A 316 -22.93 -10.05 -33.42
C MET A 316 -21.81 -10.37 -34.42
N LEU A 317 -20.95 -11.36 -34.12
CA LEU A 317 -19.95 -11.87 -35.08
C LEU A 317 -20.61 -12.64 -36.24
N ILE A 318 -21.84 -13.13 -36.05
CA ILE A 318 -22.58 -13.97 -37.01
C ILE A 318 -23.16 -13.13 -38.18
N ALA A 319 -23.33 -11.82 -38.01
CA ALA A 319 -24.12 -10.99 -38.93
C ALA A 319 -23.32 -10.19 -39.99
N GLY A 320 -22.02 -10.46 -40.20
CA GLY A 320 -21.23 -9.82 -41.27
C GLY A 320 -21.09 -8.27 -41.18
N ARG A 321 -21.55 -7.64 -40.10
CA ARG A 321 -21.47 -6.18 -39.93
C ARG A 321 -20.06 -5.76 -39.48
N ILE A 322 -19.34 -5.08 -40.37
CA ILE A 322 -18.05 -4.42 -40.11
C ILE A 322 -18.22 -3.50 -38.88
N SER A 323 -17.61 -3.88 -37.76
CA SER A 323 -17.54 -3.03 -36.58
C SER A 323 -16.33 -2.13 -36.72
N ARG A 324 -16.53 -0.82 -36.81
CA ARG A 324 -15.41 0.13 -36.76
C ARG A 324 -15.13 0.50 -35.29
N PRO A 325 -13.86 0.49 -34.85
CA PRO A 325 -13.53 0.91 -33.49
C PRO A 325 -13.88 2.39 -33.28
N LYS A 326 -14.16 2.74 -32.02
CA LYS A 326 -14.48 4.12 -31.63
C LYS A 326 -13.58 4.54 -30.47
N ALA A 327 -13.00 5.73 -30.57
CA ALA A 327 -12.37 6.41 -29.45
C ALA A 327 -13.45 7.00 -28.57
N HIS A 328 -13.49 6.59 -27.31
CA HIS A 328 -14.39 7.13 -26.29
C HIS A 328 -13.58 8.00 -25.34
N LEU A 329 -13.89 9.29 -25.27
CA LEU A 329 -13.30 10.22 -24.31
C LEU A 329 -14.36 10.61 -23.29
N TRP A 330 -13.99 10.59 -22.01
CA TRP A 330 -14.91 10.90 -20.93
C TRP A 330 -14.21 11.61 -19.77
N CYS A 331 -14.59 12.88 -19.54
CA CYS A 331 -14.16 13.65 -18.38
C CYS A 331 -14.99 13.31 -17.13
N PRO A 332 -14.41 13.47 -15.92
CA PRO A 332 -15.14 13.27 -14.67
C PRO A 332 -16.44 14.07 -14.58
N PRO A 333 -17.42 13.63 -13.75
CA PRO A 333 -18.63 14.39 -13.47
C PRO A 333 -18.34 15.85 -13.11
N GLY A 334 -19.04 16.78 -13.76
CA GLY A 334 -18.88 18.23 -13.57
C GLY A 334 -17.83 18.89 -14.47
N GLN A 335 -16.97 18.12 -15.14
CA GLN A 335 -15.98 18.65 -16.08
C GLN A 335 -16.41 18.42 -17.54
N LYS A 336 -15.88 19.25 -18.44
CA LYS A 336 -16.04 19.13 -19.89
C LYS A 336 -14.68 19.03 -20.56
N ILE A 337 -14.67 18.40 -21.74
CA ILE A 337 -13.49 18.43 -22.60
C ILE A 337 -13.28 19.88 -23.05
N SER A 338 -12.22 20.50 -22.57
CA SER A 338 -11.95 21.92 -22.82
C SER A 338 -11.08 22.14 -24.06
N LYS A 339 -10.17 21.21 -24.33
CA LYS A 339 -9.18 21.32 -25.40
C LYS A 339 -8.73 19.93 -25.85
N ILE A 340 -8.41 19.79 -27.14
CA ILE A 340 -7.66 18.64 -27.66
C ILE A 340 -6.17 19.02 -27.62
N ASN A 341 -5.39 18.33 -26.79
CA ASN A 341 -3.96 18.57 -26.65
C ASN A 341 -3.16 17.92 -27.77
N PHE A 342 -3.60 16.73 -28.20
CA PHE A 342 -2.97 15.97 -29.27
C PHE A 342 -4.02 15.13 -30.00
N ALA A 343 -3.90 15.01 -31.32
CA ALA A 343 -4.64 14.02 -32.10
C ALA A 343 -3.85 13.65 -33.35
N SER A 344 -3.66 12.36 -33.61
CA SER A 344 -3.02 11.89 -34.83
C SER A 344 -3.60 10.55 -35.24
N TYR A 345 -4.10 10.49 -36.48
CA TYR A 345 -4.44 9.27 -37.19
C TYR A 345 -3.35 8.96 -38.22
N GLY A 346 -2.67 7.83 -38.08
CA GLY A 346 -1.52 7.48 -38.92
C GLY A 346 -0.56 6.56 -38.15
N MET A 347 0.67 7.02 -37.92
CA MET A 347 1.67 6.31 -37.11
C MET A 347 2.14 7.14 -35.92
N PRO A 348 1.26 7.56 -34.99
CA PRO A 348 1.68 8.27 -33.78
C PRO A 348 2.54 7.41 -32.85
N GLU A 349 3.49 8.07 -32.18
CA GLU A 349 4.38 7.47 -31.20
C GLU A 349 4.12 8.01 -29.79
N GLY A 350 4.69 7.33 -28.80
CA GLY A 350 4.60 7.71 -27.39
C GLY A 350 3.38 7.12 -26.69
N SER A 351 3.08 7.67 -25.52
CA SER A 351 1.99 7.25 -24.65
C SER A 351 1.20 8.47 -24.16
N CYS A 352 0.05 8.24 -23.53
CA CYS A 352 -0.80 9.30 -23.00
C CYS A 352 -0.03 10.30 -22.14
N GLY A 353 -0.13 11.60 -22.46
CA GLY A 353 0.64 12.68 -21.85
C GLY A 353 1.96 13.02 -22.57
N ASN A 354 2.44 12.15 -23.47
CA ASN A 354 3.69 12.28 -24.24
C ASN A 354 3.53 11.78 -25.68
N PHE A 355 2.33 11.91 -26.26
CA PHE A 355 2.14 11.54 -27.66
C PHE A 355 2.88 12.51 -28.59
N ARG A 356 3.37 11.97 -29.69
CA ARG A 356 4.03 12.74 -30.76
C ARG A 356 3.61 12.23 -32.13
N GLU A 357 3.58 13.14 -33.10
CA GLU A 357 3.39 12.76 -34.49
C GLU A 357 4.57 11.90 -34.95
N GLY A 358 4.28 10.79 -35.62
CA GLY A 358 5.30 9.98 -36.26
C GLY A 358 5.40 10.28 -37.75
N SER A 359 5.94 9.34 -38.52
CA SER A 359 6.20 9.50 -39.96
C SER A 359 4.96 9.64 -40.83
N CYS A 360 3.77 9.30 -40.31
CA CYS A 360 2.50 9.39 -41.01
C CYS A 360 1.44 10.06 -40.12
N HIS A 361 0.78 11.09 -40.65
CA HIS A 361 -0.26 11.85 -39.97
C HIS A 361 -1.32 12.36 -40.96
N ALA A 362 -2.60 12.16 -40.62
CA ALA A 362 -3.72 12.71 -41.38
C ALA A 362 -4.00 14.17 -41.01
N HIS A 363 -4.03 15.07 -42.00
CA HIS A 363 -4.22 16.52 -41.80
C HIS A 363 -5.50 16.92 -41.05
N LYS A 364 -6.56 16.09 -41.03
CA LYS A 364 -7.80 16.35 -40.25
C LYS A 364 -7.90 15.54 -38.97
N SER A 365 -6.76 15.09 -38.40
CA SER A 365 -6.76 14.30 -37.18
C SER A 365 -7.45 15.01 -36.00
N TYR A 366 -7.33 16.34 -35.92
CA TYR A 366 -7.93 17.14 -34.85
C TYR A 366 -9.41 17.44 -35.06
N ASP A 367 -9.84 17.68 -36.31
CA ASP A 367 -11.16 18.23 -36.67
C ASP A 367 -12.31 17.45 -36.04
N ALA A 368 -12.27 16.11 -36.14
CA ALA A 368 -13.32 15.25 -35.63
C ALA A 368 -13.49 15.38 -34.11
N PHE A 369 -12.39 15.53 -33.36
CA PHE A 369 -12.43 15.70 -31.91
C PHE A 369 -12.80 17.13 -31.51
N GLN A 370 -12.25 18.13 -32.18
CA GLN A 370 -12.61 19.53 -31.94
C GLN A 370 -14.11 19.76 -32.12
N LYS A 371 -14.70 19.21 -33.18
CA LYS A 371 -16.12 19.33 -33.46
C LYS A 371 -17.01 18.54 -32.49
N ASN A 372 -16.63 17.29 -32.19
CA ASN A 372 -17.54 16.38 -31.49
C ASN A 372 -17.37 16.34 -29.97
N CYS A 373 -16.22 16.76 -29.46
CA CYS A 373 -15.83 16.55 -28.06
C CYS A 373 -15.77 17.84 -27.23
N ILE A 374 -15.28 18.95 -27.79
CA ILE A 374 -15.12 20.20 -27.03
C ILE A 374 -16.47 20.67 -26.48
N GLY A 375 -16.49 21.04 -25.19
CA GLY A 375 -17.68 21.50 -24.48
C GLY A 375 -18.61 20.38 -23.99
N LYS A 376 -18.30 19.11 -24.28
CA LYS A 376 -19.06 17.95 -23.80
C LYS A 376 -18.28 17.22 -22.72
N GLN A 377 -19.00 16.60 -21.79
CA GLN A 377 -18.39 15.73 -20.77
C GLN A 377 -17.85 14.44 -21.40
N SER A 378 -18.58 13.88 -22.36
CA SER A 378 -18.19 12.68 -23.08
C SER A 378 -18.44 12.83 -24.58
N CYS A 379 -17.64 12.13 -25.37
CA CYS A 379 -17.81 12.02 -26.82
C CYS A 379 -17.29 10.67 -27.32
N SER A 380 -17.66 10.34 -28.55
CA SER A 380 -17.04 9.23 -29.26
C SER A 380 -16.76 9.59 -30.71
N VAL A 381 -15.59 9.19 -31.22
CA VAL A 381 -15.19 9.38 -32.62
C VAL A 381 -14.87 8.03 -33.25
N THR A 382 -15.45 7.74 -34.41
CA THR A 382 -15.16 6.50 -35.15
C THR A 382 -13.74 6.56 -35.73
N VAL A 383 -12.97 5.50 -35.53
CA VAL A 383 -11.62 5.36 -36.07
C VAL A 383 -11.71 4.82 -37.48
N ALA A 384 -11.69 5.72 -38.47
CA ALA A 384 -11.71 5.35 -39.87
C ALA A 384 -11.11 6.46 -40.77
N PRO A 385 -10.52 6.12 -41.93
CA PRO A 385 -9.86 7.09 -42.81
C PRO A 385 -10.77 8.26 -43.21
N GLU A 386 -12.04 8.01 -43.50
CA GLU A 386 -12.96 9.03 -44.00
C GLU A 386 -13.29 10.11 -42.95
N VAL A 387 -13.11 9.78 -41.66
CA VAL A 387 -13.29 10.73 -40.54
C VAL A 387 -12.12 11.72 -40.45
N PHE A 388 -10.93 11.31 -40.88
CA PHE A 388 -9.69 12.07 -40.74
C PHE A 388 -9.17 12.63 -42.08
N GLY A 389 -10.01 12.67 -43.11
CA GLY A 389 -9.67 13.28 -44.40
C GLY A 389 -8.97 12.33 -45.39
N GLY A 390 -9.03 11.03 -45.16
CA GLY A 390 -8.49 10.00 -46.05
C GLY A 390 -7.49 9.07 -45.37
N ASP A 391 -6.90 8.18 -46.16
CA ASP A 391 -5.82 7.30 -45.71
C ASP A 391 -4.47 8.03 -45.86
N PRO A 392 -3.80 8.42 -44.76
CA PRO A 392 -2.54 9.16 -44.82
C PRO A 392 -1.33 8.29 -45.17
N CYS A 393 -1.41 6.96 -45.04
CA CYS A 393 -0.32 6.03 -45.36
C CYS A 393 -0.87 4.69 -45.84
N PRO A 394 -1.25 4.58 -47.13
CA PRO A 394 -1.77 3.35 -47.72
C PRO A 394 -0.82 2.15 -47.53
N GLY A 395 -1.39 0.96 -47.34
CA GLY A 395 -0.63 -0.29 -47.16
C GLY A 395 0.01 -0.46 -45.78
N SER A 396 -0.03 0.56 -44.94
CA SER A 396 0.42 0.49 -43.55
C SER A 396 -0.74 0.35 -42.58
N ARG A 397 -0.48 -0.17 -41.37
CA ARG A 397 -1.47 -0.20 -40.29
C ARG A 397 -1.49 1.12 -39.55
N LYS A 398 -2.67 1.72 -39.41
CA LYS A 398 -2.86 3.05 -38.81
C LYS A 398 -3.27 2.90 -37.36
N LYS A 399 -2.96 3.93 -36.58
CA LYS A 399 -3.37 4.07 -35.19
C LYS A 399 -3.88 5.48 -34.98
N LEU A 400 -4.92 5.61 -34.17
CA LEU A 400 -5.43 6.86 -33.65
C LEU A 400 -4.96 7.04 -32.22
N SER A 401 -4.14 8.06 -31.98
CA SER A 401 -3.81 8.52 -30.63
C SER A 401 -4.41 9.91 -30.41
N VAL A 402 -5.11 10.10 -29.30
CA VAL A 402 -5.73 11.39 -28.95
C VAL A 402 -5.57 11.65 -27.46
N GLU A 403 -5.34 12.91 -27.11
CA GLU A 403 -5.33 13.42 -25.75
C GLU A 403 -6.17 14.70 -25.66
N ALA A 404 -7.04 14.76 -24.67
CA ALA A 404 -7.93 15.89 -24.42
C ALA A 404 -7.85 16.33 -22.96
N ALA A 405 -7.83 17.64 -22.73
CA ALA A 405 -7.86 18.23 -21.40
C ALA A 405 -9.31 18.30 -20.86
N CYS A 406 -9.47 18.01 -19.57
CA CYS A 406 -10.73 18.12 -18.84
C CYS A 406 -10.68 19.32 -17.89
N LYS A 407 -11.73 20.15 -17.91
CA LYS A 407 -11.89 21.30 -16.99
C LYS A 407 -13.33 21.47 -16.55
#